data_AF-A0A2E0X4C9-F1
#
_entry.id   AF-A0A2E0X4C9-F1
#
_cell.length_a   1.000
_cell.length_b   1.000
_cell.length_c   1.000
_cell.angle_alpha   90.00
_cell.angle_beta   90.00
_cell.angle_gamma   90.00
#
_symmetry.space_group_name_H-M   'P 1'
#
loop_
_entity.id
_entity.type
_entity.pdbx_description
1 polymer ?
#
loop_
_entity_poly.entity_id
_entity_poly.type
_entity_poly.pdbx_seq_one_letter_code
_entity_poly.pdbx_strand_id
1 'polypeptide(L)'
;MPVDLSDYFREISDNAFSDQISAGVNLLAPNEVAEQTAQFREFHDVVSALQGVVLDDANTSNYHVYLMHPGCRGVVLFLSHDGDSRIVFPSLQSMLAAMREALATSGWIVDFHPTSGVVLEHQGELHRLIVDLLDERILCDASAVLLVLIPSLDLTDLSLLERLAKNDDFYIAEAVADAISHRPRQDLKPVAVICQKHSHPQAARAGARAVAAIRQLGS
;
A
#
# COMPACT_ATOMS: atom_id res chain seq x y z
N MET A 1 9.49 5.76 -20.18
CA MET A 1 8.15 5.67 -19.56
C MET A 1 7.63 4.26 -19.78
N PRO A 2 7.15 3.56 -18.73
CA PRO A 2 6.48 2.27 -18.87
C PRO A 2 5.30 2.32 -19.87
N VAL A 3 4.99 1.20 -20.51
CA VAL A 3 3.94 1.12 -21.56
C VAL A 3 2.56 1.38 -20.98
N ASP A 4 2.26 0.78 -19.84
CA ASP A 4 1.02 0.97 -19.07
C ASP A 4 0.79 2.44 -18.66
N LEU A 5 1.83 3.14 -18.22
CA LEU A 5 1.73 4.57 -17.90
C LEU A 5 1.49 5.42 -19.17
N SER A 6 2.05 5.00 -20.31
CA SER A 6 1.82 5.66 -21.60
C SER A 6 0.37 5.46 -22.09
N ASP A 7 -0.18 4.27 -21.89
CA ASP A 7 -1.57 3.96 -22.25
C ASP A 7 -2.55 4.66 -21.31
N TYR A 8 -2.25 4.74 -20.01
CA TYR A 8 -2.99 5.54 -19.03
C TYR A 8 -3.12 7.00 -19.49
N PHE A 9 -2.01 7.67 -19.85
CA PHE A 9 -2.06 9.05 -20.29
C PHE A 9 -2.84 9.25 -21.60
N ARG A 10 -2.87 8.25 -22.48
CA ARG A 10 -3.70 8.27 -23.68
C ARG A 10 -5.19 8.14 -23.33
N GLU A 11 -5.52 7.38 -22.30
CA GLU A 11 -6.91 7.16 -21.88
C GLU A 11 -7.52 8.37 -21.17
N ILE A 12 -6.70 9.15 -20.47
CA ILE A 12 -7.15 10.34 -19.74
C ILE A 12 -7.01 11.66 -20.53
N SER A 13 -6.52 11.60 -21.79
CA SER A 13 -6.11 12.79 -22.56
C SER A 13 -7.23 13.79 -22.89
N ASP A 14 -8.49 13.43 -22.69
CA ASP A 14 -9.67 14.29 -22.90
C ASP A 14 -10.22 14.89 -21.60
N ASN A 15 -9.37 15.06 -20.57
CA ASN A 15 -9.76 15.47 -19.21
C ASN A 15 -10.82 14.54 -18.59
N ALA A 16 -10.84 13.28 -19.03
CA ALA A 16 -11.63 12.26 -18.36
C ALA A 16 -11.12 12.20 -16.90
N PHE A 17 -12.03 12.29 -15.93
CA PHE A 17 -11.74 12.26 -14.49
C PHE A 17 -11.10 13.53 -13.88
N SER A 18 -10.94 14.63 -14.63
CA SER A 18 -10.52 15.92 -14.05
C SER A 18 -11.68 16.64 -13.36
N ASP A 19 -11.36 17.40 -12.30
CA ASP A 19 -12.29 18.24 -11.52
C ASP A 19 -13.49 17.50 -10.90
N GLN A 20 -13.41 16.18 -10.70
CA GLN A 20 -14.47 15.37 -10.07
C GLN A 20 -14.31 15.31 -8.53
N ILE A 21 -14.04 16.46 -7.92
CA ILE A 21 -13.67 16.59 -6.49
C ILE A 21 -14.75 16.01 -5.57
N SER A 22 -16.03 16.08 -5.94
CA SER A 22 -17.13 15.49 -5.15
C SER A 22 -17.08 13.97 -5.03
N ALA A 23 -16.33 13.29 -5.89
CA ALA A 23 -16.06 11.85 -5.84
C ALA A 23 -14.65 11.53 -5.33
N GLY A 24 -13.87 12.55 -4.92
CA GLY A 24 -12.47 12.40 -4.53
C GLY A 24 -11.54 12.07 -5.71
N VAL A 25 -11.91 12.47 -6.93
CA VAL A 25 -11.15 12.16 -8.15
C VAL A 25 -10.74 13.45 -8.85
N ASN A 26 -9.45 13.61 -9.10
CA ASN A 26 -8.93 14.68 -9.95
C ASN A 26 -7.61 14.23 -10.58
N LEU A 27 -7.68 13.49 -11.68
CA LEU A 27 -6.48 13.01 -12.37
C LEU A 27 -5.72 14.19 -12.98
N LEU A 28 -4.41 14.21 -12.72
CA LEU A 28 -3.49 15.25 -13.18
C LEU A 28 -3.10 15.02 -14.64
N ALA A 29 -2.94 16.11 -15.39
CA ALA A 29 -2.37 16.07 -16.74
C ALA A 29 -0.88 15.67 -16.68
N PRO A 30 -0.27 15.19 -17.77
CA PRO A 30 1.11 14.68 -17.75
C PRO A 30 2.17 15.66 -17.20
N ASN A 31 2.03 16.96 -17.48
CA ASN A 31 2.90 18.00 -16.94
C ASN A 31 2.72 18.19 -15.43
N GLU A 32 1.47 18.19 -14.96
CA GLU A 32 1.14 18.32 -13.54
C GLU A 32 1.60 17.10 -12.76
N VAL A 33 1.44 15.89 -13.30
CA VAL A 33 2.01 14.65 -12.74
C VAL A 33 3.52 14.78 -12.56
N ALA A 34 4.24 15.30 -13.56
CA ALA A 34 5.68 15.45 -13.50
C ALA A 34 6.10 16.46 -12.42
N GLU A 35 5.43 17.61 -12.35
CA GLU A 35 5.68 18.64 -11.34
C GLU A 35 5.38 18.14 -9.92
N GLN A 36 4.20 17.55 -9.71
CA GLN A 36 3.77 17.02 -8.42
C GLN A 36 4.69 15.89 -7.95
N THR A 37 5.04 14.98 -8.87
CA THR A 37 5.95 13.87 -8.55
C THR A 37 7.33 14.37 -8.15
N ALA A 38 7.85 15.40 -8.82
CA ALA A 38 9.14 15.99 -8.45
C ALA A 38 9.10 16.55 -7.04
N GLN A 39 8.06 17.32 -6.69
CA GLN A 39 7.89 17.88 -5.34
C GLN A 39 7.80 16.78 -4.28
N PHE A 40 6.96 15.77 -4.47
CA PHE A 40 6.81 14.68 -3.48
C PHE A 40 8.10 13.92 -3.23
N ARG A 41 8.92 13.71 -4.26
CA ARG A 41 10.20 12.98 -4.10
C ARG A 41 11.23 13.74 -3.29
N GLU A 42 11.08 15.06 -3.10
CA GLU A 42 11.99 15.86 -2.29
C GLU A 42 11.79 15.65 -0.79
N PHE A 43 10.58 15.28 -0.35
CA PHE A 43 10.25 15.22 1.09
C PHE A 43 9.56 13.92 1.53
N HIS A 44 8.99 13.13 0.61
CA HIS A 44 8.18 11.97 0.95
C HIS A 44 8.94 10.66 0.69
N ASP A 45 9.42 10.03 1.76
CA ASP A 45 10.23 8.80 1.70
C ASP A 45 9.56 7.68 0.90
N VAL A 46 8.26 7.44 1.09
CA VAL A 46 7.52 6.42 0.34
C VAL A 46 7.53 6.68 -1.17
N VAL A 47 7.26 7.91 -1.61
CA VAL A 47 7.25 8.26 -3.04
C VAL A 47 8.66 8.17 -3.62
N SER A 48 9.66 8.61 -2.87
CA SER A 48 11.06 8.54 -3.30
C SER A 48 11.56 7.09 -3.41
N ALA A 49 11.47 6.31 -2.33
CA ALA A 49 11.97 4.94 -2.24
C ALA A 49 11.27 3.98 -3.21
N LEU A 50 9.96 4.13 -3.41
CA LEU A 50 9.18 3.27 -4.30
C LEU A 50 9.13 3.78 -5.75
N GLN A 51 9.87 4.84 -6.05
CA GLN A 51 9.90 5.51 -7.36
C GLN A 51 8.49 5.88 -7.83
N GLY A 52 7.66 6.36 -6.89
CA GLY A 52 6.26 6.68 -7.10
C GLY A 52 6.06 7.83 -8.09
N VAL A 53 4.94 7.78 -8.82
CA VAL A 53 4.44 8.82 -9.73
C VAL A 53 3.06 9.23 -9.23
N VAL A 54 2.91 10.48 -8.81
CA VAL A 54 1.66 11.01 -8.25
C VAL A 54 0.66 11.27 -9.38
N LEU A 55 -0.51 10.64 -9.33
CA LEU A 55 -1.46 10.59 -10.46
C LEU A 55 -2.62 11.57 -10.35
N ASP A 56 -3.00 11.96 -9.14
CA ASP A 56 -4.17 12.79 -8.87
C ASP A 56 -3.87 13.85 -7.81
N ASP A 57 -4.76 14.84 -7.70
CA ASP A 57 -4.83 15.76 -6.55
C ASP A 57 -6.28 16.23 -6.39
N ALA A 58 -7.07 15.47 -5.64
CA ALA A 58 -8.46 15.81 -5.36
C ALA A 58 -8.62 16.86 -4.23
N ASN A 59 -7.53 17.52 -3.80
CA ASN A 59 -7.50 18.44 -2.66
C ASN A 59 -8.02 17.81 -1.35
N THR A 60 -7.77 16.52 -1.17
CA THR A 60 -8.12 15.76 0.04
C THR A 60 -6.89 15.40 0.88
N SER A 61 -5.71 15.93 0.52
CA SER A 61 -4.40 15.55 1.08
C SER A 61 -4.06 14.06 0.91
N ASN A 62 -4.82 13.33 0.10
CA ASN A 62 -4.60 11.93 -0.22
C ASN A 62 -4.35 11.80 -1.72
N TYR A 63 -3.50 10.85 -2.09
CA TYR A 63 -2.98 10.73 -3.45
C TYR A 63 -2.97 9.28 -3.90
N HIS A 64 -3.32 9.03 -5.15
CA HIS A 64 -3.04 7.79 -5.85
C HIS A 64 -1.68 7.90 -6.53
N VAL A 65 -0.80 6.94 -6.24
CA VAL A 65 0.60 6.96 -6.66
C VAL A 65 0.92 5.66 -7.40
N TYR A 66 1.28 5.77 -8.68
CA TYR A 66 1.76 4.64 -9.48
C TYR A 66 3.19 4.28 -9.09
N LEU A 67 3.46 3.01 -8.79
CA LEU A 67 4.78 2.57 -8.31
C LEU A 67 5.63 2.00 -9.46
N MET A 68 6.92 2.36 -9.48
CA MET A 68 7.88 1.90 -10.50
C MET A 68 9.03 1.05 -9.94
N HIS A 69 9.23 1.02 -8.61
CA HIS A 69 10.27 0.20 -8.03
C HIS A 69 10.05 -1.29 -8.34
N PRO A 70 11.09 -2.08 -8.72
CA PRO A 70 10.93 -3.47 -9.14
C PRO A 70 10.10 -4.33 -8.17
N GLY A 71 10.31 -4.18 -6.86
CA GLY A 71 9.56 -4.91 -5.82
C GLY A 71 8.05 -4.69 -5.78
N CYS A 72 7.52 -3.67 -6.46
CA CYS A 72 6.11 -3.31 -6.44
C CYS A 72 5.67 -2.54 -7.70
N ARG A 73 6.29 -2.79 -8.86
CA ARG A 73 6.00 -2.03 -10.08
C ARG A 73 4.60 -2.30 -10.62
N GLY A 74 4.00 -1.31 -11.27
CA GLY A 74 2.76 -1.49 -12.03
C GLY A 74 1.47 -1.33 -11.22
N VAL A 75 1.57 -1.18 -9.90
CA VAL A 75 0.43 -1.06 -8.98
C VAL A 75 0.21 0.39 -8.54
N VAL A 76 -0.94 0.65 -7.91
CA VAL A 76 -1.29 1.97 -7.36
C VAL A 76 -1.38 1.91 -5.85
N LEU A 77 -0.52 2.70 -5.21
CA LEU A 77 -0.54 3.04 -3.79
C LEU A 77 -1.56 4.15 -3.55
N PHE A 78 -2.40 3.98 -2.53
CA PHE A 78 -3.10 5.11 -1.93
C PHE A 78 -2.21 5.65 -0.81
N LEU A 79 -1.77 6.89 -0.98
CA LEU A 79 -0.98 7.64 -0.02
C LEU A 79 -1.92 8.56 0.76
N SER A 80 -2.20 8.16 1.99
CA SER A 80 -3.12 8.84 2.90
C SER A 80 -2.37 9.74 3.88
N HIS A 81 -2.90 10.93 4.12
CA HIS A 81 -2.39 11.85 5.15
C HIS A 81 -2.72 11.37 6.57
N ASP A 82 -3.92 10.81 6.77
CA ASP A 82 -4.45 10.47 8.09
C ASP A 82 -4.19 9.01 8.50
N GLY A 83 -3.34 8.30 7.74
CA GLY A 83 -2.95 6.91 7.98
C GLY A 83 -3.62 5.91 7.02
N ASP A 84 -3.20 4.64 7.11
CA ASP A 84 -3.68 3.53 6.26
C ASP A 84 -3.23 3.60 4.78
N SER A 85 -2.09 4.24 4.53
CA SER A 85 -1.40 4.19 3.23
C SER A 85 -1.06 2.75 2.84
N ARG A 86 -1.54 2.29 1.69
CA ARG A 86 -1.34 0.91 1.21
C ARG A 86 -1.58 0.79 -0.30
N ILE A 87 -1.11 -0.29 -0.89
CA ILE A 87 -1.40 -0.61 -2.29
C ILE A 87 -2.86 -1.05 -2.41
N VAL A 88 -3.65 -0.29 -3.18
CA VAL A 88 -5.11 -0.45 -3.29
C VAL A 88 -5.57 -0.94 -4.66
N PHE A 89 -4.81 -0.72 -5.72
CA PHE A 89 -5.15 -1.23 -7.06
C PHE A 89 -3.99 -2.03 -7.67
N PRO A 90 -4.25 -3.23 -8.23
CA PRO A 90 -3.21 -4.05 -8.87
C PRO A 90 -2.70 -3.45 -10.19
N SER A 91 -3.40 -2.46 -10.75
CA SER A 91 -3.01 -1.78 -11.99
C SER A 91 -3.66 -0.40 -12.14
N LEU A 92 -3.12 0.42 -13.04
CA LEU A 92 -3.77 1.67 -13.49
C LEU A 92 -5.17 1.42 -14.05
N GLN A 93 -5.36 0.33 -14.80
CA GLN A 93 -6.65 -0.03 -15.39
C GLN A 93 -7.71 -0.35 -14.32
N SER A 94 -7.34 -1.07 -13.26
CA SER A 94 -8.25 -1.29 -12.12
C SER A 94 -8.61 -0.01 -11.37
N MET A 95 -7.67 0.94 -11.26
CA MET A 95 -7.96 2.25 -10.67
C MET A 95 -8.95 3.04 -11.54
N LEU A 96 -8.72 3.11 -12.86
CA LEU A 96 -9.63 3.78 -13.79
C LEU A 96 -11.03 3.14 -13.78
N ALA A 97 -11.12 1.81 -13.71
CA ALA A 97 -12.41 1.12 -13.57
C ALA A 97 -13.14 1.54 -12.27
N ALA A 98 -12.44 1.58 -11.14
CA ALA A 98 -13.00 2.02 -9.86
C ALA A 98 -13.45 3.49 -9.90
N MET A 99 -12.67 4.37 -10.54
CA MET A 99 -13.06 5.78 -10.73
C MET A 99 -14.32 5.92 -11.60
N ARG A 100 -14.45 5.15 -12.68
CA ARG A 100 -15.68 5.13 -13.49
C ARG A 100 -16.88 4.71 -12.66
N GLU A 101 -16.72 3.69 -11.82
CA GLU A 101 -17.79 3.20 -10.96
C GLU A 101 -18.18 4.20 -9.87
N ALA A 102 -17.20 4.85 -9.24
CA ALA A 102 -17.43 5.92 -8.27
C ALA A 102 -18.23 7.08 -8.88
N LEU A 103 -17.85 7.52 -10.08
CA LEU A 103 -18.60 8.58 -10.80
C LEU A 103 -20.01 8.12 -11.19
N ALA A 104 -20.16 6.89 -11.70
CA ALA A 104 -21.46 6.37 -12.11
C ALA A 104 -22.44 6.19 -10.94
N THR A 105 -21.92 5.93 -9.74
CA THR A 105 -22.71 5.72 -8.52
C THR A 105 -22.78 6.94 -7.62
N SER A 106 -22.11 8.05 -7.99
CA SER A 106 -21.92 9.22 -7.13
C SER A 106 -21.29 8.88 -5.76
N GLY A 107 -20.43 7.86 -5.73
CA GLY A 107 -19.65 7.44 -4.57
C GLY A 107 -18.26 8.09 -4.51
N TRP A 108 -17.53 7.85 -3.43
CA TRP A 108 -16.15 8.29 -3.29
C TRP A 108 -15.19 7.20 -3.74
N ILE A 109 -14.10 7.55 -4.43
CA ILE A 109 -13.11 6.56 -4.91
C ILE A 109 -12.56 5.68 -3.78
N VAL A 110 -12.42 6.21 -2.56
CA VAL A 110 -11.95 5.46 -1.38
C VAL A 110 -12.90 4.34 -0.97
N ASP A 111 -14.20 4.45 -1.28
CA ASP A 111 -15.18 3.40 -0.99
C ASP A 111 -14.98 2.18 -1.90
N PHE A 112 -14.26 2.34 -3.02
CA PHE A 112 -13.90 1.28 -3.96
C PHE A 112 -12.50 0.72 -3.70
N HIS A 113 -11.79 1.20 -2.68
CA HIS A 113 -10.55 0.57 -2.23
C HIS A 113 -10.84 -0.80 -1.62
N PRO A 114 -9.97 -1.80 -1.82
CA PRO A 114 -10.09 -3.05 -1.10
C PRO A 114 -9.90 -2.82 0.40
N THR A 115 -10.61 -3.62 1.19
CA THR A 115 -10.52 -3.60 2.67
C THR A 115 -9.14 -3.98 3.19
N SER A 116 -8.32 -4.64 2.36
CA SER A 116 -6.93 -4.99 2.66
C SER A 116 -6.02 -4.63 1.49
N GLY A 117 -4.72 -4.49 1.74
CA GLY A 117 -3.75 -4.27 0.66
C GLY A 117 -3.76 -5.39 -0.38
N VAL A 118 -3.52 -5.00 -1.64
CA VAL A 118 -3.40 -5.93 -2.78
C VAL A 118 -2.17 -6.81 -2.59
N VAL A 119 -2.34 -8.14 -2.66
CA VAL A 119 -1.20 -9.07 -2.65
C VAL A 119 -0.45 -8.94 -3.97
N LEU A 120 0.85 -8.64 -3.93
CA LEU A 120 1.66 -8.52 -5.15
C LEU A 120 1.99 -9.89 -5.75
N GLU A 121 2.07 -9.99 -7.07
CA GLU A 121 2.41 -11.25 -7.75
C GLU A 121 3.89 -11.63 -7.58
N HIS A 122 4.80 -10.64 -7.57
CA HIS A 122 6.25 -10.84 -7.55
C HIS A 122 6.83 -10.80 -6.13
N GLN A 123 6.38 -11.71 -5.26
CA GLN A 123 6.77 -11.75 -3.84
C GLN A 123 8.27 -11.85 -3.60
N GLY A 124 9.05 -12.46 -4.52
CA GLY A 124 10.52 -12.51 -4.41
C GLY A 124 11.20 -11.15 -4.55
N GLU A 125 10.65 -10.26 -5.39
CA GLU A 125 11.18 -8.90 -5.56
C GLU A 125 10.74 -8.01 -4.38
N LEU A 126 9.49 -8.19 -3.91
CA LEU A 126 8.99 -7.54 -2.70
C LEU A 126 9.80 -7.94 -1.45
N HIS A 127 10.07 -9.23 -1.27
CA HIS A 127 10.91 -9.75 -0.19
C HIS A 127 12.27 -9.05 -0.19
N ARG A 128 12.93 -8.99 -1.36
CA ARG A 128 14.26 -8.36 -1.46
C ARG A 128 14.22 -6.89 -1.04
N LEU A 129 13.22 -6.14 -1.52
CA LEU A 129 13.02 -4.75 -1.12
C LEU A 129 12.83 -4.61 0.40
N ILE A 130 11.96 -5.41 1.01
CA ILE A 130 11.71 -5.37 2.46
C ILE A 130 12.99 -5.71 3.24
N VAL A 131 13.75 -6.71 2.81
CA VAL A 131 15.02 -7.07 3.44
C VAL A 131 16.05 -5.95 3.28
N ASP A 132 16.14 -5.32 2.11
CA ASP A 132 17.05 -4.19 1.89
C ASP A 132 16.67 -2.98 2.78
N LEU A 133 15.37 -2.72 3.00
CA LEU A 133 14.89 -1.72 3.97
C LEU A 133 15.25 -2.08 5.42
N LEU A 134 15.01 -3.33 5.83
CA LEU A 134 15.31 -3.81 7.18
C LEU A 134 16.82 -3.90 7.48
N ASP A 135 17.65 -4.04 6.45
CA ASP A 135 19.11 -4.04 6.54
C ASP A 135 19.69 -2.63 6.38
N GLU A 136 18.85 -1.58 6.32
CA GLU A 136 19.25 -0.17 6.15
C GLU A 136 20.10 0.06 4.88
N ARG A 137 19.88 -0.76 3.84
CA ARG A 137 20.59 -0.65 2.54
C ARG A 137 19.97 0.40 1.61
N ILE A 138 18.83 0.96 2.00
CA ILE A 138 18.14 2.05 1.30
C ILE A 138 18.08 3.25 2.26
N LEU A 139 18.57 4.40 1.81
CA LEU A 139 18.66 5.62 2.62
C LEU A 139 17.31 6.36 2.61
N CYS A 140 16.39 5.94 3.46
CA CYS A 140 15.06 6.52 3.65
C CYS A 140 14.50 6.18 5.04
N ASP A 141 13.38 6.76 5.44
CA ASP A 141 12.58 6.24 6.56
C ASP A 141 12.00 4.86 6.21
N ALA A 142 12.71 3.81 6.61
CA ALA A 142 12.32 2.44 6.34
C ALA A 142 10.96 2.09 6.96
N SER A 143 10.61 2.65 8.12
CA SER A 143 9.34 2.35 8.79
C SER A 143 8.16 2.77 7.93
N ALA A 144 8.17 4.01 7.43
CA ALA A 144 7.09 4.51 6.57
C ALA A 144 6.91 3.65 5.30
N VAL A 145 8.01 3.22 4.67
CA VAL A 145 7.97 2.37 3.47
C VAL A 145 7.51 0.95 3.80
N LEU A 146 7.95 0.37 4.92
CA LEU A 146 7.55 -0.97 5.33
C LEU A 146 6.06 -1.05 5.60
N LEU A 147 5.48 -0.05 6.26
CA LEU A 147 4.05 -0.01 6.59
C LEU A 147 3.16 -0.09 5.33
N VAL A 148 3.55 0.55 4.23
CA VAL A 148 2.76 0.49 2.99
C VAL A 148 2.92 -0.84 2.23
N LEU A 149 4.03 -1.55 2.43
CA LEU A 149 4.37 -2.79 1.73
C LEU A 149 3.83 -4.04 2.42
N ILE A 150 3.81 -4.07 3.76
CA ILE A 150 3.41 -5.25 4.56
C ILE A 150 2.02 -5.79 4.19
N PRO A 151 0.97 -4.96 3.99
CA PRO A 151 -0.34 -5.43 3.56
C PRO A 151 -0.33 -6.22 2.25
N SER A 152 0.72 -6.06 1.45
CA SER A 152 0.87 -6.62 0.11
C SER A 152 1.67 -7.94 0.06
N LEU A 153 2.14 -8.42 1.23
CA LEU A 153 2.78 -9.74 1.39
C LEU A 153 1.76 -10.87 1.25
N ASP A 154 2.13 -11.96 0.59
CA ASP A 154 1.33 -13.21 0.54
C ASP A 154 1.35 -14.02 1.86
N LEU A 155 2.14 -13.53 2.82
CA LEU A 155 2.37 -14.09 4.15
C LEU A 155 3.01 -15.48 4.15
N THR A 156 3.61 -15.96 3.06
CA THR A 156 4.17 -17.32 3.00
C THR A 156 5.57 -17.42 3.60
N ASP A 157 6.34 -16.32 3.61
CA ASP A 157 7.67 -16.27 4.19
C ASP A 157 7.63 -16.01 5.70
N LEU A 158 7.51 -17.10 6.47
CA LEU A 158 7.42 -17.02 7.94
C LEU A 158 8.67 -16.42 8.59
N SER A 159 9.85 -16.60 7.97
CA SER A 159 11.11 -16.06 8.51
C SER A 159 11.13 -14.54 8.39
N LEU A 160 10.71 -14.01 7.24
CA LEU A 160 10.56 -12.57 7.04
C LEU A 160 9.50 -11.99 7.98
N LEU A 161 8.34 -12.65 8.10
CA LEU A 161 7.28 -12.22 8.99
C LEU A 161 7.70 -12.21 10.47
N GLU A 162 8.45 -13.21 10.92
CA GLU A 162 9.01 -13.24 12.27
C GLU A 162 10.00 -12.09 12.50
N ARG A 163 10.83 -11.77 11.50
CA ARG A 163 11.76 -10.64 11.56
C ARG A 163 11.00 -9.31 11.68
N LEU A 164 9.95 -9.11 10.87
CA LEU A 164 9.10 -7.92 10.93
C LEU A 164 8.36 -7.81 12.27
N ALA A 165 7.79 -8.92 12.77
CA ALA A 165 7.04 -8.96 14.02
C ALA A 165 7.89 -8.66 15.28
N LYS A 166 9.21 -8.79 15.17
CA LYS A 166 10.19 -8.49 16.24
C LYS A 166 10.85 -7.12 16.07
N ASN A 167 10.45 -6.33 15.08
CA ASN A 167 10.99 -4.99 14.89
C ASN A 167 10.67 -4.10 16.10
N ASP A 168 11.58 -3.20 16.47
CA ASP A 168 11.40 -2.28 17.60
C ASP A 168 10.28 -1.27 17.34
N ASP A 169 10.02 -0.94 16.07
CA ASP A 169 8.85 -0.16 15.67
C ASP A 169 7.58 -1.02 15.76
N PHE A 170 6.77 -0.72 16.77
CA PHE A 170 5.53 -1.45 17.03
C PHE A 170 4.49 -1.29 15.91
N TYR A 171 4.56 -0.24 15.07
CA TYR A 171 3.66 -0.11 13.93
C TYR A 171 3.90 -1.21 12.90
N ILE A 172 5.16 -1.64 12.72
CA ILE A 172 5.51 -2.76 11.82
C ILE A 172 4.92 -4.06 12.35
N ALA A 173 5.07 -4.33 13.65
CA ALA A 173 4.49 -5.51 14.28
C ALA A 173 2.96 -5.51 14.25
N GLU A 174 2.33 -4.34 14.40
CA GLU A 174 0.88 -4.17 14.19
C GLU A 174 0.48 -4.47 12.75
N ALA A 175 1.14 -3.88 11.75
CA ALA A 175 0.83 -4.08 10.35
C ALA A 175 0.92 -5.57 9.95
N VAL A 176 1.92 -6.30 10.47
CA VAL A 176 2.02 -7.77 10.28
C VAL A 176 0.81 -8.48 10.88
N ALA A 177 0.44 -8.14 12.12
CA ALA A 177 -0.69 -8.76 12.78
C ALA A 177 -2.03 -8.45 12.09
N ASP A 178 -2.20 -7.23 11.59
CA ASP A 178 -3.40 -6.86 10.84
C ASP A 178 -3.45 -7.57 9.49
N ALA A 179 -2.33 -7.71 8.77
CA ALA A 179 -2.27 -8.51 7.55
C ALA A 179 -2.66 -9.98 7.81
N ILE A 180 -2.18 -10.58 8.91
CA ILE A 180 -2.58 -11.93 9.34
C ILE A 180 -4.07 -11.98 9.70
N SER A 181 -4.60 -10.96 10.37
CA SER A 181 -6.02 -10.91 10.76
C SER A 181 -6.96 -10.91 9.54
N HIS A 182 -6.57 -10.21 8.46
CA HIS A 182 -7.32 -10.17 7.21
C HIS A 182 -7.19 -11.46 6.38
N ARG A 183 -6.05 -12.16 6.48
CA ARG A 183 -5.77 -13.39 5.74
C ARG A 183 -5.28 -14.50 6.68
N PRO A 184 -6.11 -14.96 7.63
CA PRO A 184 -5.66 -15.90 8.66
C PRO A 184 -5.32 -17.26 8.04
N ARG A 185 -4.26 -17.89 8.55
CA ARG A 185 -3.88 -19.28 8.25
C ARG A 185 -3.25 -19.94 9.49
N GLN A 186 -3.37 -21.26 9.60
CA GLN A 186 -2.90 -22.00 10.80
C GLN A 186 -1.38 -21.90 11.01
N ASP A 187 -0.61 -21.91 9.93
CA ASP A 187 0.85 -21.77 9.91
C ASP A 187 1.33 -20.39 10.42
N LEU A 188 0.49 -19.36 10.36
CA LEU A 188 0.81 -17.99 10.81
C LEU A 188 0.70 -17.80 12.34
N LYS A 189 0.16 -18.80 13.06
CA LYS A 189 -0.06 -18.71 14.50
C LYS A 189 1.19 -18.37 15.32
N PRO A 190 2.39 -18.91 15.04
CA PRO A 190 3.60 -18.53 15.78
C PRO A 190 3.91 -17.04 15.64
N VAL A 191 3.83 -16.48 14.43
CA VAL A 191 4.06 -15.04 14.18
C VAL A 191 3.00 -14.19 14.89
N ALA A 192 1.73 -14.55 14.78
CA ALA A 192 0.64 -13.84 15.47
C ALA A 192 0.84 -13.80 17.00
N VAL A 193 1.37 -14.88 17.59
CA VAL A 193 1.70 -14.95 19.02
C VAL A 193 2.91 -14.07 19.37
N ILE A 194 3.88 -13.90 18.48
CA ILE A 194 4.98 -12.93 18.66
C ILE A 194 4.40 -11.53 18.74
N CYS A 195 3.58 -11.12 17.78
CA CYS A 195 2.90 -9.82 17.80
C CYS A 195 2.04 -9.64 19.08
N GLN A 196 1.30 -10.68 19.49
CA GLN A 196 0.45 -10.63 20.70
C GLN A 196 1.27 -10.38 21.98
N LYS A 197 2.52 -10.85 22.01
CA LYS A 197 3.44 -10.70 23.15
C LYS A 197 4.32 -9.45 23.05
N HIS A 198 4.10 -8.59 22.05
CA HIS A 198 4.87 -7.35 21.91
C HIS A 198 4.75 -6.50 23.18
N SER A 199 5.83 -5.80 23.52
CA SER A 199 5.88 -4.91 24.69
C SER A 199 4.91 -3.73 24.61
N HIS A 200 4.48 -3.37 23.40
CA HIS A 200 3.66 -2.19 23.13
C HIS A 200 2.20 -2.62 23.02
N PRO A 201 1.26 -2.01 23.78
CA PRO A 201 -0.14 -2.44 23.81
C PRO A 201 -0.85 -2.46 22.46
N GLN A 202 -0.47 -1.56 21.53
CA GLN A 202 -1.08 -1.47 20.20
C GLN A 202 -0.79 -2.72 19.36
N ALA A 203 0.48 -3.06 19.18
CA ALA A 203 0.90 -4.29 18.51
C ALA A 203 0.38 -5.55 19.22
N ALA A 204 0.40 -5.58 20.56
CA ALA A 204 -0.13 -6.70 21.34
C ALA A 204 -1.63 -6.95 21.09
N ARG A 205 -2.44 -5.88 21.00
CA ARG A 205 -3.87 -5.97 20.67
C ARG A 205 -4.09 -6.45 19.25
N ALA A 206 -3.31 -5.94 18.29
CA ALA A 206 -3.37 -6.40 16.90
C ALA A 206 -3.02 -7.90 16.80
N GLY A 207 -1.95 -8.34 17.47
CA GLY A 207 -1.60 -9.75 17.56
C GLY A 207 -2.69 -10.61 18.20
N ALA A 208 -3.39 -10.09 19.22
CA ALA A 208 -4.53 -10.79 19.80
C ALA A 208 -5.70 -10.96 18.80
N ARG A 209 -5.98 -9.96 17.96
CA ARG A 209 -6.96 -10.07 16.86
C ARG A 209 -6.53 -11.15 15.86
N ALA A 210 -5.26 -11.16 15.47
CA ALA A 210 -4.70 -12.15 14.54
C ALA A 210 -4.83 -13.58 15.08
N VAL A 211 -4.47 -13.80 16.34
CA VAL A 211 -4.63 -15.10 17.00
C VAL A 211 -6.11 -15.52 17.06
N ALA A 212 -7.03 -14.59 17.34
CA ALA A 212 -8.46 -14.87 17.35
C ALA A 212 -8.99 -15.27 15.96
N ALA A 213 -8.59 -14.54 14.91
CA ALA A 213 -8.95 -14.84 13.52
C ALA A 213 -8.47 -16.23 13.10
N ILE A 214 -7.24 -16.62 13.45
CA ILE A 214 -6.72 -17.97 13.16
C ILE A 214 -7.49 -19.06 13.91
N ARG A 215 -7.91 -18.82 15.15
CA ARG A 215 -8.71 -19.80 15.92
C ARG A 215 -10.06 -20.08 15.28
N GLN A 216 -10.68 -19.07 14.66
CA GLN A 216 -11.98 -19.20 13.99
C GLN A 216 -11.94 -20.06 12.72
N LEU A 217 -10.75 -20.34 12.16
CA LEU A 217 -10.62 -21.26 11.01
C LEU A 217 -10.83 -22.73 11.37
N GLY A 218 -10.69 -23.09 12.65
CA GLY A 218 -10.80 -24.47 13.13
C GLY A 218 -12.07 -24.74 13.94
N SER A 219 -12.95 -23.74 14.07
CA SER A 219 -14.28 -23.84 14.68
C SER A 219 -15.34 -24.03 13.62
#